data_AF-A0A382UKE5-F1
#
_entry.id   AF-A0A382UKE5-F1
#
_cell.length_a   1.000
_cell.length_b   1.000
_cell.length_c   1.000
_cell.angle_alpha   90.00
_cell.angle_beta   90.00
_cell.angle_gamma   90.00
#
_symmetry.space_group_name_H-M   'P 1'
#
loop_
_entity.id
_entity.type
_entity.pdbx_description
1 polymer ?
#
loop_
_entity_poly.entity_id
_entity_poly.type
_entity_poly.pdbx_seq_one_letter_code
_entity_poly.pdbx_strand_id
1 'polypeptide(L)'
;VSTNAITKTSQFGNIANSEQVHKLYDVTGKGVTVAVVDTGVDFSNPDIMESLARDDDNNPIMLDADGQGLVLTNSTFAANIQHGKVYNFTKTGLLTMNATSSAYESKDGVFLNTSSMKNGTISIYNSLYPYYGQGHVLYAQITGDMKIGTSQKDFIPSKSGIYHLGVILASQIGKLQVLIVLVTDPNEAGVYDTIIPDMSTSWMDFTKAEKSRPNYDFDFTDETPITIGSGNEFLLYDSDDDGINDYSAGTVGARVVDIYGVISDKAEIDDKIGAVNGTLLPAMDKNGNYFG
;
A
#
# COMPACT_ATOMS: atom_id res chain seq x y z
N VAL A 1 18.96 -9.97 29.90
CA VAL A 1 18.45 -10.76 28.76
C VAL A 1 18.99 -12.17 28.89
N SER A 2 18.14 -13.13 29.22
CA SER A 2 18.50 -14.56 29.20
C SER A 2 17.95 -15.19 27.93
N THR A 3 18.58 -16.21 27.38
CA THR A 3 18.08 -16.88 26.19
C THR A 3 17.52 -18.24 26.59
N ASN A 4 16.31 -18.58 26.16
CA ASN A 4 15.80 -19.92 26.32
C ASN A 4 16.72 -20.89 25.55
N ALA A 5 17.32 -21.87 26.22
CA ALA A 5 18.31 -22.75 25.60
C ALA A 5 17.74 -23.66 24.49
N ILE A 6 16.42 -23.87 24.47
CA ILE A 6 15.73 -24.75 23.51
C ILE A 6 15.19 -23.93 22.35
N THR A 7 14.43 -22.87 22.63
CA THR A 7 13.79 -22.06 21.57
C THR A 7 14.70 -20.96 21.03
N LYS A 8 15.86 -20.71 21.67
CA LYS A 8 16.78 -19.59 21.41
C LYS A 8 16.13 -18.21 21.48
N THR A 9 14.90 -18.11 21.97
CA THR A 9 14.18 -16.85 22.16
C THR A 9 14.88 -16.02 23.24
N SER A 10 15.14 -14.75 22.93
CA SER A 10 15.58 -13.76 23.90
C SER A 10 14.45 -13.55 24.93
N GLN A 11 14.66 -14.03 26.15
CA GLN A 11 13.76 -13.81 27.27
C GLN A 11 14.19 -12.54 28.00
N PHE A 12 13.35 -11.50 27.89
CA PHE A 12 13.17 -10.50 28.93
C PHE A 12 12.30 -11.05 30.09
N GLY A 13 12.43 -12.36 30.34
CA GLY A 13 11.51 -13.15 31.14
C GLY A 13 11.54 -12.72 32.60
N ASN A 14 10.40 -12.22 33.07
CA ASN A 14 10.08 -11.86 34.45
C ASN A 14 10.30 -10.40 34.89
N ILE A 15 10.04 -9.43 34.02
CA ILE A 15 9.71 -8.07 34.48
C ILE A 15 8.50 -8.18 35.42
N ALA A 16 8.66 -7.71 36.66
CA ALA A 16 7.60 -7.64 37.69
C ALA A 16 6.86 -8.95 38.02
N ASN A 17 7.51 -10.12 37.93
CA ASN A 17 6.89 -11.43 38.24
C ASN A 17 5.71 -11.83 37.32
N SER A 18 5.64 -11.30 36.10
CA SER A 18 4.52 -11.55 35.18
C SER A 18 4.28 -13.04 34.89
N GLU A 19 5.34 -13.83 34.68
CA GLU A 19 5.20 -15.27 34.45
C GLU A 19 4.55 -16.01 35.63
N GLN A 20 4.88 -15.58 36.85
CA GLN A 20 4.31 -16.17 38.06
C GLN A 20 2.82 -15.80 38.19
N VAL A 21 2.46 -14.56 37.87
CA VAL A 21 1.06 -14.11 37.86
C VAL A 21 0.25 -14.88 36.80
N HIS A 22 0.80 -15.05 35.59
CA HIS A 22 0.16 -15.85 34.54
C HIS A 22 -0.10 -17.29 35.02
N LYS A 23 0.90 -17.93 35.65
CA LYS A 23 0.78 -19.33 36.14
C LYS A 23 -0.15 -19.48 37.35
N LEU A 24 -0.12 -18.53 38.29
CA LEU A 24 -0.89 -18.62 39.53
C LEU A 24 -2.35 -18.21 39.35
N TYR A 25 -2.62 -17.26 38.46
CA TYR A 25 -3.93 -16.60 38.36
C TYR A 25 -4.56 -16.68 36.97
N ASP A 26 -3.90 -17.30 35.98
CA ASP A 26 -4.36 -17.38 34.58
C ASP A 26 -4.66 -16.00 33.96
N VAL A 27 -3.94 -14.97 34.41
CA VAL A 27 -4.07 -13.60 33.89
C VAL A 27 -3.04 -13.42 32.78
N THR A 28 -3.46 -13.52 31.52
CA THR A 28 -2.59 -13.43 30.34
C THR A 28 -2.70 -12.11 29.57
N GLY A 29 -3.63 -11.23 29.99
CA GLY A 29 -4.02 -10.04 29.22
C GLY A 29 -5.16 -10.28 28.22
N LYS A 30 -5.68 -11.51 28.12
CA LYS A 30 -6.85 -11.83 27.28
C LYS A 30 -8.04 -10.90 27.58
N GLY A 31 -8.60 -10.29 26.54
CA GLY A 31 -9.73 -9.35 26.65
C GLY A 31 -9.34 -7.92 27.01
N VAL A 32 -8.04 -7.62 27.10
CA VAL A 32 -7.52 -6.26 27.25
C VAL A 32 -7.03 -5.75 25.90
N THR A 33 -7.49 -4.56 25.50
CA THR A 33 -7.00 -3.85 24.32
C THR A 33 -6.05 -2.75 24.74
N VAL A 34 -4.90 -2.66 24.08
CA VAL A 34 -3.88 -1.63 24.34
C VAL A 34 -3.75 -0.77 23.09
N ALA A 35 -3.98 0.53 23.23
CA ALA A 35 -3.65 1.50 22.20
C ALA A 35 -2.17 1.91 22.35
N VAL A 36 -1.37 1.66 21.32
CA VAL A 36 0.05 2.06 21.27
C VAL A 36 0.14 3.39 20.54
N VAL A 37 0.63 4.43 21.23
CA VAL A 37 0.89 5.75 20.64
C VAL A 37 2.40 5.95 20.60
N ASP A 38 2.98 5.71 19.43
CA ASP A 38 4.42 5.76 19.16
C ASP A 38 4.61 6.16 17.69
N THR A 39 5.76 5.89 17.07
CA THR A 39 6.04 6.16 15.65
C THR A 39 5.43 5.14 14.69
N GLY A 40 4.35 4.47 15.09
CA GLY A 40 3.74 3.35 14.39
C GLY A 40 4.24 1.97 14.87
N VAL A 41 3.57 0.92 14.37
CA VAL A 41 3.87 -0.48 14.67
C VAL A 41 3.77 -1.25 13.37
N ASP A 42 4.80 -2.05 13.06
CA ASP A 42 4.74 -2.98 11.94
C ASP A 42 4.08 -4.28 12.39
N PHE A 43 2.76 -4.38 12.18
CA PHE A 43 1.99 -5.58 12.48
C PHE A 43 2.25 -6.73 11.49
N SER A 44 3.06 -6.53 10.44
CA SER A 44 3.51 -7.63 9.58
C SER A 44 4.53 -8.54 10.29
N ASN A 45 5.02 -8.15 11.48
CA ASN A 45 5.93 -8.97 12.26
C ASN A 45 5.21 -10.22 12.82
N PRO A 46 5.72 -11.45 12.54
CA PRO A 46 5.07 -12.70 12.96
C PRO A 46 4.80 -12.83 14.47
N ASP A 47 5.59 -12.17 15.32
CA ASP A 47 5.42 -12.24 16.78
C ASP A 47 4.17 -11.49 17.28
N ILE A 48 3.66 -10.54 16.48
CA ILE A 48 2.54 -9.67 16.86
C ILE A 48 1.44 -9.58 15.79
N MET A 49 1.57 -10.30 14.67
CA MET A 49 0.65 -10.23 13.53
C MET A 49 -0.81 -10.51 13.91
N GLU A 50 -1.03 -11.47 14.80
CA GLU A 50 -2.36 -11.81 15.31
C GLU A 50 -2.93 -10.81 16.34
N SER A 51 -2.13 -9.81 16.75
CA SER A 51 -2.51 -8.84 17.77
C SER A 51 -3.13 -7.55 17.23
N LEU A 52 -3.13 -7.35 15.91
CA LEU A 52 -3.74 -6.19 15.27
C LEU A 52 -5.24 -6.14 15.61
N ALA A 53 -5.65 -5.05 16.26
CA ALA A 53 -7.05 -4.81 16.58
C ALA A 53 -7.85 -4.55 15.30
N ARG A 54 -9.09 -5.07 15.26
CA ARG A 54 -9.99 -4.98 14.10
C ARG A 54 -11.40 -4.58 14.52
N ASP A 55 -12.12 -3.90 13.63
CA ASP A 55 -13.52 -3.53 13.82
C ASP A 55 -14.48 -4.67 13.44
N ASP A 56 -15.79 -4.40 13.52
CA ASP A 56 -16.83 -5.39 13.22
C ASP A 56 -16.86 -5.82 11.74
N ASP A 57 -16.30 -5.00 10.85
CA ASP A 57 -16.14 -5.26 9.41
C ASP A 57 -14.75 -5.87 9.12
N ASN A 58 -14.00 -6.25 10.15
CA ASN A 58 -12.65 -6.83 10.10
C ASN A 58 -11.56 -5.87 9.59
N ASN A 59 -11.84 -4.57 9.48
CA ASN A 59 -10.84 -3.59 9.08
C ASN A 59 -9.83 -3.36 10.22
N PRO A 60 -8.54 -3.11 9.89
CA PRO A 60 -7.55 -2.67 10.86
C PRO A 60 -7.99 -1.42 11.65
N ILE A 61 -7.88 -1.48 12.98
CA ILE A 61 -8.05 -0.29 13.84
C ILE A 61 -6.68 0.35 14.02
N MET A 62 -6.33 1.23 13.08
CA MET A 62 -5.07 1.96 13.06
C MET A 62 -5.33 3.44 12.77
N LEU A 63 -4.56 4.32 13.40
CA LEU A 63 -4.59 5.77 13.19
C LEU A 63 -3.20 6.24 12.80
N ASP A 64 -3.10 6.79 11.60
CA ASP A 64 -1.98 7.59 11.17
C ASP A 64 -2.32 9.07 11.41
N ALA A 65 -1.73 9.63 12.46
CA ALA A 65 -2.04 10.98 12.92
C ALA A 65 -1.22 12.07 12.22
N ASP A 66 -0.08 11.73 11.61
CA ASP A 66 0.81 12.67 10.91
C ASP A 66 0.75 12.53 9.38
N GLY A 67 -0.02 11.57 8.88
CA GLY A 67 -0.35 11.45 7.47
C GLY A 67 0.69 10.72 6.64
N GLN A 68 1.77 10.19 7.24
CA GLN A 68 2.88 9.60 6.49
C GLN A 68 2.50 8.37 5.66
N GLY A 69 1.47 7.63 6.06
CA GLY A 69 0.92 6.48 5.36
C GLY A 69 -0.04 6.83 4.22
N LEU A 70 -0.39 8.11 4.01
CA LEU A 70 -1.31 8.48 2.93
C LEU A 70 -0.71 8.15 1.55
N VAL A 71 -1.46 7.42 0.72
CA VAL A 71 -1.09 7.09 -0.65
C VAL A 71 -2.07 7.72 -1.62
N LEU A 72 -1.56 8.47 -2.61
CA LEU A 72 -2.38 9.01 -3.69
C LEU A 72 -2.44 7.99 -4.83
N THR A 73 -3.66 7.69 -5.29
CA THR A 73 -3.94 6.75 -6.39
C THR A 73 -4.81 7.42 -7.46
N ASN A 74 -4.54 8.70 -7.71
CA ASN A 74 -5.32 9.54 -8.63
C ASN A 74 -4.93 9.40 -10.12
N SER A 75 -3.98 8.51 -10.43
CA SER A 75 -3.61 8.19 -11.82
C SER A 75 -4.45 7.02 -12.30
N THR A 76 -5.38 7.27 -13.22
CA THR A 76 -6.36 6.28 -13.65
C THR A 76 -6.11 5.76 -15.06
N PHE A 77 -6.42 4.49 -15.28
CA PHE A 77 -6.27 3.80 -16.56
C PHE A 77 -7.56 3.09 -16.93
N ALA A 78 -8.13 3.44 -18.09
CA ALA A 78 -9.32 2.75 -18.60
C ALA A 78 -8.92 1.52 -19.42
N ALA A 79 -9.57 0.38 -19.19
CA ALA A 79 -9.49 -0.81 -20.03
C ALA A 79 -10.78 -1.02 -20.80
N ASN A 80 -10.67 -1.28 -22.11
CA ASN A 80 -11.83 -1.61 -22.94
C ASN A 80 -12.11 -3.11 -22.82
N ILE A 81 -12.84 -3.47 -21.77
CA ILE A 81 -13.21 -4.85 -21.47
C ILE A 81 -14.53 -5.18 -22.15
N GLN A 82 -14.53 -6.17 -23.05
CA GLN A 82 -15.74 -6.66 -23.71
C GLN A 82 -15.78 -8.18 -23.61
N HIS A 83 -16.89 -8.71 -23.10
CA HIS A 83 -17.11 -10.16 -22.96
C HIS A 83 -15.95 -10.88 -22.24
N GLY A 84 -15.42 -10.27 -21.17
CA GLY A 84 -14.31 -10.82 -20.39
C GLY A 84 -12.96 -10.79 -21.10
N LYS A 85 -12.78 -9.91 -22.09
CA LYS A 85 -11.51 -9.72 -22.77
C LYS A 85 -11.13 -8.25 -22.88
N VAL A 86 -9.84 -7.96 -22.77
CA VAL A 86 -9.30 -6.63 -23.04
C VAL A 86 -9.08 -6.45 -24.54
N TYR A 87 -9.53 -5.32 -25.06
CA TYR A 87 -9.30 -4.90 -26.43
C TYR A 87 -8.59 -3.54 -26.46
N ASN A 88 -7.76 -3.31 -27.48
CA ASN A 88 -7.19 -1.99 -27.70
C ASN A 88 -8.28 -0.97 -28.07
N PHE A 89 -8.20 0.23 -27.48
CA PHE A 89 -9.10 1.32 -27.83
C PHE A 89 -8.89 1.76 -29.28
N THR A 90 -9.98 2.16 -29.94
CA THR A 90 -9.87 2.95 -31.17
C THR A 90 -9.45 4.38 -30.84
N LYS A 91 -8.97 5.14 -31.84
CA LYS A 91 -8.64 6.57 -31.65
C LYS A 91 -9.81 7.36 -31.07
N THR A 92 -11.03 7.10 -31.53
CA THR A 92 -12.24 7.75 -30.99
C THR A 92 -12.52 7.31 -29.57
N GLY A 93 -12.34 6.02 -29.25
CA GLY A 93 -12.50 5.49 -27.90
C GLY A 93 -11.58 6.16 -26.89
N LEU A 94 -10.32 6.39 -27.25
CA LEU A 94 -9.35 7.11 -26.40
C LEU A 94 -9.76 8.57 -26.12
N LEU A 95 -10.48 9.22 -27.04
CA LEU A 95 -10.96 10.60 -26.83
C LEU A 95 -12.17 10.68 -25.89
N THR A 96 -12.86 9.56 -25.68
CA THR A 96 -14.09 9.49 -24.88
C THR A 96 -13.91 8.77 -23.55
N MET A 97 -12.73 8.21 -23.27
CA MET A 97 -12.46 7.53 -22.01
C MET A 97 -12.38 8.53 -20.86
N ASN A 98 -12.89 8.13 -19.70
CA ASN A 98 -12.83 8.94 -18.48
C ASN A 98 -11.70 8.42 -17.57
N ALA A 99 -10.44 8.61 -18.00
CA ALA A 99 -9.25 8.19 -17.27
C ALA A 99 -8.02 9.01 -17.72
N THR A 100 -6.95 9.01 -16.92
CA THR A 100 -5.69 9.69 -17.26
C THR A 100 -4.99 9.04 -18.46
N SER A 101 -5.09 7.71 -18.58
CA SER A 101 -4.56 6.93 -19.72
C SER A 101 -5.40 5.67 -19.95
N SER A 102 -4.92 4.76 -20.81
CA SER A 102 -5.60 3.50 -21.16
C SER A 102 -4.72 2.28 -20.88
N ALA A 103 -5.36 1.15 -20.63
CA ALA A 103 -4.74 -0.16 -20.80
C ALA A 103 -4.73 -0.57 -22.28
N TYR A 104 -3.75 -1.37 -22.68
CA TYR A 104 -3.63 -1.93 -24.02
C TYR A 104 -3.18 -3.40 -23.97
N GLU A 105 -3.60 -4.16 -24.97
CA GLU A 105 -3.15 -5.52 -25.21
C GLU A 105 -2.02 -5.53 -26.25
N SER A 106 -1.03 -6.39 -26.00
CA SER A 106 0.07 -6.69 -26.89
C SER A 106 0.29 -8.21 -26.92
N LYS A 107 1.32 -8.67 -27.67
CA LYS A 107 1.70 -10.07 -27.69
C LYS A 107 2.23 -10.58 -26.35
N ASP A 108 2.75 -9.68 -25.53
CA ASP A 108 3.44 -10.00 -24.27
C ASP A 108 2.53 -9.87 -23.04
N GLY A 109 1.27 -9.46 -23.24
CA GLY A 109 0.30 -9.31 -22.16
C GLY A 109 -0.60 -8.08 -22.31
N VAL A 110 -1.21 -7.70 -21.20
CA VAL A 110 -2.03 -6.48 -21.05
C VAL A 110 -1.29 -5.52 -20.14
N PHE A 111 -1.19 -4.26 -20.56
CA PHE A 111 -0.37 -3.25 -19.89
C PHE A 111 -1.13 -1.95 -19.67
N LEU A 112 -0.84 -1.26 -18.58
CA LEU A 112 -1.21 0.13 -18.35
C LEU A 112 -0.23 1.03 -19.11
N ASN A 113 -0.74 1.86 -20.02
CA ASN A 113 0.09 2.74 -20.84
C ASN A 113 0.55 3.98 -20.04
N THR A 114 1.54 3.81 -19.16
CA THR A 114 2.09 4.88 -18.32
C THR A 114 2.89 5.86 -19.18
N SER A 115 3.59 5.37 -20.21
CA SER A 115 4.47 6.17 -21.06
C SER A 115 3.71 7.28 -21.80
N SER A 116 2.47 7.02 -22.23
CA SER A 116 1.60 8.02 -22.86
C SER A 116 0.92 8.97 -21.87
N MET A 117 0.89 8.63 -20.58
CA MET A 117 0.26 9.41 -19.51
C MET A 117 1.13 10.62 -19.12
N LYS A 118 1.01 11.76 -19.82
CA LYS A 118 1.82 12.98 -19.52
C LYS A 118 3.31 12.63 -19.27
N ASN A 119 3.88 11.79 -20.13
CA ASN A 119 5.25 11.28 -20.01
C ASN A 119 5.51 10.44 -18.72
N GLY A 120 4.54 9.67 -18.24
CA GLY A 120 4.66 8.82 -17.05
C GLY A 120 4.52 9.54 -15.71
N THR A 121 4.03 10.78 -15.69
CA THR A 121 4.01 11.60 -14.46
C THR A 121 2.92 11.14 -13.49
N ILE A 122 3.31 10.77 -12.27
CA ILE A 122 2.42 10.37 -11.17
C ILE A 122 2.59 11.29 -9.95
N SER A 123 1.50 11.56 -9.24
CA SER A 123 1.52 12.32 -7.98
C SER A 123 1.77 11.37 -6.81
N ILE A 124 2.68 11.74 -5.91
CA ILE A 124 3.04 10.95 -4.73
C ILE A 124 2.85 11.83 -3.51
N TYR A 125 2.18 11.32 -2.47
CA TYR A 125 2.17 12.00 -1.18
C TYR A 125 3.57 11.97 -0.57
N ASN A 126 4.08 13.12 -0.15
CA ASN A 126 5.41 13.22 0.43
C ASN A 126 5.39 12.86 1.92
N SER A 127 5.44 11.56 2.23
CA SER A 127 5.54 11.04 3.59
C SER A 127 6.76 11.55 4.37
N LEU A 128 7.76 12.11 3.69
CA LEU A 128 8.97 12.63 4.33
C LEU A 128 8.88 14.14 4.64
N TYR A 129 7.79 14.81 4.25
CA TYR A 129 7.53 16.22 4.55
C TYR A 129 7.15 16.41 6.04
N PRO A 130 7.56 17.50 6.73
CA PRO A 130 8.28 18.67 6.23
C PRO A 130 9.80 18.53 6.24
N TYR A 131 10.33 17.38 6.64
CA TYR A 131 11.77 17.18 6.80
C TYR A 131 12.52 17.06 5.47
N TYR A 132 11.89 16.47 4.45
CA TYR A 132 12.44 16.32 3.11
C TYR A 132 11.44 16.73 2.03
N GLY A 133 11.96 17.33 0.95
CA GLY A 133 11.16 17.86 -0.17
C GLY A 133 10.67 19.29 0.04
N GLN A 134 10.11 19.90 -1.01
CA GLN A 134 9.63 21.29 -0.99
C GLN A 134 8.09 21.39 -0.89
N GLY A 135 7.38 20.27 -0.89
CA GLY A 135 5.92 20.23 -0.82
C GLY A 135 5.39 18.90 -0.31
N HIS A 136 4.09 18.88 0.00
CA HIS A 136 3.36 17.71 0.49
C HIS A 136 3.00 16.72 -0.63
N VAL A 137 3.06 17.13 -1.89
CA VAL A 137 2.97 16.25 -3.07
C VAL A 137 4.25 16.37 -3.89
N LEU A 138 4.81 15.23 -4.27
CA LEU A 138 5.91 15.11 -5.24
C LEU A 138 5.37 14.59 -6.56
N TYR A 139 6.12 14.82 -7.63
CA TYR A 139 5.86 14.24 -8.95
C TYR A 139 7.00 13.30 -9.31
N ALA A 140 6.67 12.04 -9.56
CA ALA A 140 7.61 11.06 -10.08
C ALA A 140 7.27 10.69 -11.51
N GLN A 141 8.21 10.02 -12.17
CA GLN A 141 8.04 9.52 -13.51
C GLN A 141 8.17 7.99 -13.50
N ILE A 142 7.11 7.29 -13.91
CA ILE A 142 7.17 5.86 -14.20
C ILE A 142 7.78 5.69 -15.60
N THR A 143 8.84 4.89 -15.72
CA THR A 143 9.63 4.77 -16.95
C THR A 143 9.28 3.56 -17.82
N GLY A 144 8.29 2.77 -17.41
CA GLY A 144 7.83 1.57 -18.12
C GLY A 144 6.33 1.38 -17.95
N ASP A 145 5.70 0.75 -18.93
CA ASP A 145 4.28 0.41 -18.88
C ASP A 145 4.08 -0.78 -17.93
N MET A 146 3.07 -0.71 -17.05
CA MET A 146 2.88 -1.70 -15.98
C MET A 146 2.05 -2.87 -16.50
N LYS A 147 2.53 -4.11 -16.35
CA LYS A 147 1.79 -5.30 -16.77
C LYS A 147 0.70 -5.65 -15.76
N ILE A 148 -0.51 -5.90 -16.28
CA ILE A 148 -1.70 -6.26 -15.49
C ILE A 148 -2.36 -7.54 -16.02
N GLY A 149 -1.79 -8.17 -17.05
CA GLY A 149 -2.30 -9.44 -17.54
C GLY A 149 -1.30 -10.17 -18.43
N THR A 150 -1.35 -11.50 -18.40
CA THR A 150 -0.55 -12.37 -19.27
C THR A 150 -1.16 -12.51 -20.65
N SER A 151 -2.47 -12.26 -20.79
CA SER A 151 -3.18 -12.30 -22.07
C SER A 151 -4.46 -11.47 -22.04
N GLN A 152 -5.08 -11.26 -23.20
CA GLN A 152 -6.38 -10.57 -23.29
C GLN A 152 -7.49 -11.18 -22.42
N LYS A 153 -7.38 -12.46 -22.01
CA LYS A 153 -8.38 -13.18 -21.19
C LYS A 153 -7.95 -13.39 -19.75
N ASP A 154 -6.68 -13.18 -19.46
CA ASP A 154 -6.05 -13.46 -18.18
C ASP A 154 -5.33 -12.20 -17.72
N PHE A 155 -6.07 -11.41 -16.95
CA PHE A 155 -5.68 -10.08 -16.50
C PHE A 155 -6.35 -9.79 -15.15
N ILE A 156 -5.73 -8.91 -14.38
CA ILE A 156 -6.20 -8.47 -13.07
C ILE A 156 -7.60 -7.87 -13.20
N PRO A 157 -8.60 -8.36 -12.45
CA PRO A 157 -9.98 -7.92 -12.60
C PRO A 157 -10.22 -6.50 -12.10
N SER A 158 -10.98 -5.73 -12.87
CA SER A 158 -11.65 -4.49 -12.45
C SER A 158 -13.06 -4.49 -13.03
N LYS A 159 -14.08 -4.33 -12.18
CA LYS A 159 -15.49 -4.37 -12.64
C LYS A 159 -15.92 -3.09 -13.34
N SER A 160 -15.41 -1.93 -12.91
CA SER A 160 -15.60 -0.67 -13.63
C SER A 160 -14.80 -0.59 -14.93
N GLY A 161 -13.73 -1.38 -15.04
CA GLY A 161 -12.74 -1.26 -16.11
C GLY A 161 -11.81 -0.07 -15.92
N ILE A 162 -11.76 0.53 -14.72
CA ILE A 162 -10.86 1.61 -14.37
C ILE A 162 -9.89 1.12 -13.29
N TYR A 163 -8.60 1.22 -13.58
CA TYR A 163 -7.51 0.90 -12.66
C TYR A 163 -6.92 2.18 -12.10
N HIS A 164 -6.57 2.16 -10.81
CA HIS A 164 -5.94 3.28 -10.13
C HIS A 164 -4.49 2.93 -9.82
N LEU A 165 -3.57 3.88 -10.01
CA LEU A 165 -2.14 3.69 -9.80
C LEU A 165 -1.64 4.74 -8.81
N GLY A 166 -0.86 4.28 -7.84
CA GLY A 166 -0.23 5.11 -6.81
C GLY A 166 1.19 4.67 -6.51
N VAL A 167 1.84 5.39 -5.60
CA VAL A 167 3.17 5.04 -5.10
C VAL A 167 3.22 5.30 -3.60
N ILE A 168 3.61 4.28 -2.85
CA ILE A 168 4.03 4.40 -1.46
C ILE A 168 5.48 4.90 -1.46
N LEU A 169 5.72 5.94 -0.68
CA LEU A 169 7.04 6.46 -0.39
C LEU A 169 7.27 6.31 1.11
N ALA A 170 8.33 5.66 1.54
CA ALA A 170 8.65 5.49 2.96
C ALA A 170 10.15 5.48 3.19
N SER A 171 10.57 5.51 4.46
CA SER A 171 11.97 5.29 4.83
C SER A 171 12.08 4.06 5.73
N GLN A 172 12.98 3.16 5.37
CA GLN A 172 13.23 1.91 6.10
C GLN A 172 14.73 1.70 6.24
N ILE A 173 15.21 1.57 7.48
CA ILE A 173 16.63 1.31 7.83
C ILE A 173 17.58 2.31 7.12
N GLY A 174 17.20 3.59 7.09
CA GLY A 174 18.00 4.66 6.48
C GLY A 174 18.06 4.64 4.95
N LYS A 175 17.28 3.77 4.29
CA LYS A 175 17.06 3.76 2.84
C LYS A 175 15.69 4.31 2.50
N LEU A 176 15.54 4.76 1.25
CA LEU A 176 14.24 5.10 0.68
C LEU A 176 13.58 3.81 0.22
N GLN A 177 12.32 3.65 0.59
CA GLN A 177 11.44 2.58 0.13
C GLN A 177 10.45 3.20 -0.85
N VAL A 178 10.38 2.66 -2.06
CA VAL A 178 9.46 3.11 -3.11
C VAL A 178 8.71 1.89 -3.62
N LEU A 179 7.39 1.92 -3.56
CA LEU A 179 6.53 0.79 -3.93
C LEU A 179 5.38 1.30 -4.80
N ILE A 180 5.27 0.80 -6.02
CA ILE A 180 4.17 1.12 -6.92
C ILE A 180 2.98 0.23 -6.53
N VAL A 181 1.77 0.79 -6.54
CA VAL A 181 0.57 0.07 -6.14
C VAL A 181 -0.53 0.24 -7.18
N LEU A 182 -1.20 -0.86 -7.49
CA LEU A 182 -2.41 -0.90 -8.31
C LEU A 182 -3.63 -1.04 -7.41
N VAL A 183 -4.65 -0.22 -7.64
CA VAL A 183 -5.91 -0.25 -6.90
C VAL A 183 -7.04 -0.61 -7.85
N THR A 184 -7.84 -1.60 -7.45
CA THR A 184 -8.89 -2.22 -8.27
C THR A 184 -10.19 -2.43 -7.50
N ASP A 185 -11.26 -2.69 -8.24
CA ASP A 185 -12.63 -2.88 -7.77
C ASP A 185 -13.18 -4.26 -8.24
N PRO A 186 -12.54 -5.37 -7.87
CA PRO A 186 -12.92 -6.70 -8.36
C PRO A 186 -14.28 -7.16 -7.82
N ASN A 187 -14.71 -6.64 -6.66
CA ASN A 187 -15.93 -7.09 -5.97
C ASN A 187 -17.17 -6.29 -6.36
N GLU A 188 -17.08 -4.96 -6.50
CA GLU A 188 -18.20 -4.10 -6.89
C GLU A 188 -17.72 -2.95 -7.78
N ALA A 189 -18.40 -2.73 -8.92
CA ALA A 189 -17.98 -1.73 -9.89
C ALA A 189 -18.00 -0.31 -9.30
N GLY A 190 -16.86 0.37 -9.30
CA GLY A 190 -16.71 1.73 -8.75
C GLY A 190 -16.58 1.77 -7.22
N VAL A 191 -16.46 0.63 -6.55
CA VAL A 191 -16.12 0.53 -5.13
C VAL A 191 -14.79 -0.19 -5.01
N TYR A 192 -13.72 0.60 -4.87
CA TYR A 192 -12.36 0.10 -4.78
C TYR A 192 -12.06 -0.41 -3.38
N ASP A 193 -11.52 -1.61 -3.30
CA ASP A 193 -11.27 -2.32 -2.05
C ASP A 193 -9.99 -3.17 -2.07
N THR A 194 -9.35 -3.29 -3.23
CA THR A 194 -8.23 -4.22 -3.45
C THR A 194 -7.00 -3.48 -3.93
N ILE A 195 -5.90 -3.66 -3.21
CA ILE A 195 -4.57 -3.10 -3.46
C ILE A 195 -3.65 -4.23 -3.91
N ILE A 196 -2.89 -4.03 -4.97
CA ILE A 196 -1.90 -4.97 -5.50
C ILE A 196 -0.55 -4.23 -5.51
N PRO A 197 0.31 -4.48 -4.53
CA PRO A 197 1.63 -3.87 -4.44
C PRO A 197 2.64 -4.57 -5.35
N ASP A 198 3.43 -3.82 -6.11
CA ASP A 198 4.57 -4.34 -6.90
C ASP A 198 5.78 -4.58 -5.97
N MET A 199 5.66 -5.61 -5.13
CA MET A 199 6.63 -5.90 -4.07
C MET A 199 7.95 -6.40 -4.65
N SER A 200 7.90 -7.19 -5.72
CA SER A 200 9.08 -7.71 -6.41
C SER A 200 9.96 -6.59 -6.98
N THR A 201 9.39 -5.64 -7.74
CA THR A 201 10.13 -4.47 -8.24
C THR A 201 10.65 -3.61 -7.08
N SER A 202 9.83 -3.41 -6.03
CA SER A 202 10.24 -2.62 -4.87
C SER A 202 11.42 -3.25 -4.13
N TRP A 203 11.40 -4.57 -3.93
CA TRP A 203 12.50 -5.33 -3.33
C TRP A 203 13.77 -5.22 -4.17
N MET A 204 13.66 -5.37 -5.49
CA MET A 204 14.79 -5.19 -6.42
C MET A 204 15.42 -3.81 -6.27
N ASP A 205 14.60 -2.76 -6.13
CA ASP A 205 15.10 -1.40 -5.93
C ASP A 205 15.76 -1.21 -4.56
N PHE A 206 15.14 -1.71 -3.50
CA PHE A 206 15.57 -1.54 -2.12
C PHE A 206 16.90 -2.26 -1.81
N THR A 207 17.12 -3.41 -2.45
CA THR A 207 18.31 -4.26 -2.27
C THR A 207 19.40 -4.05 -3.31
N LYS A 208 19.17 -3.23 -4.34
CA LYS A 208 20.15 -2.98 -5.39
C LYS A 208 21.48 -2.48 -4.82
N ALA A 209 22.56 -2.90 -5.46
CA ALA A 209 23.88 -2.34 -5.21
C ALA A 209 23.92 -0.84 -5.58
N GLU A 210 24.74 -0.07 -4.89
CA GLU A 210 24.92 1.34 -5.23
C GLU A 210 25.31 1.51 -6.71
N LYS A 211 24.63 2.44 -7.40
CA LYS A 211 24.85 2.76 -8.82
C LYS A 211 24.55 1.61 -9.79
N SER A 212 23.86 0.56 -9.36
CA SER A 212 23.24 -0.40 -10.29
C SER A 212 21.80 0.00 -10.60
N ARG A 213 21.31 -0.44 -11.76
CA ARG A 213 19.89 -0.36 -12.11
C ARG A 213 19.43 -1.80 -12.39
N PRO A 214 18.60 -2.38 -11.50
CA PRO A 214 17.96 -3.66 -11.77
C PRO A 214 17.13 -3.63 -13.05
N ASN A 215 16.89 -4.81 -13.62
CA ASN A 215 15.92 -4.96 -14.69
C ASN A 215 14.52 -5.14 -14.09
N TYR A 216 13.90 -4.03 -13.70
CA TYR A 216 12.53 -4.04 -13.16
C TYR A 216 11.57 -4.69 -14.16
N ASP A 217 10.70 -5.57 -13.67
CA ASP A 217 9.67 -6.26 -14.45
C ASP A 217 8.40 -5.41 -14.61
N PHE A 218 8.09 -4.55 -13.62
CA PHE A 218 6.88 -3.72 -13.58
C PHE A 218 5.63 -4.57 -13.85
N ASP A 219 5.53 -5.71 -13.17
CA ASP A 219 4.50 -6.71 -13.36
C ASP A 219 3.66 -6.82 -12.09
N PHE A 220 2.36 -6.63 -12.20
CA PHE A 220 1.44 -6.87 -11.08
C PHE A 220 0.86 -8.29 -11.11
N THR A 221 1.13 -9.09 -12.15
CA THR A 221 0.49 -10.40 -12.35
C THR A 221 1.08 -11.52 -11.51
N ASP A 222 2.26 -11.29 -10.96
CA ASP A 222 2.98 -12.14 -10.01
C ASP A 222 2.87 -11.64 -8.56
N GLU A 223 2.11 -10.58 -8.33
CA GLU A 223 1.92 -9.98 -7.02
C GLU A 223 0.67 -10.48 -6.31
N THR A 224 0.67 -10.43 -4.98
CA THR A 224 -0.46 -10.89 -4.16
C THR A 224 -1.44 -9.74 -3.90
N PRO A 225 -2.73 -9.85 -4.32
CA PRO A 225 -3.74 -8.85 -4.01
C PRO A 225 -4.13 -8.84 -2.53
N ILE A 226 -4.37 -7.65 -2.01
CA ILE A 226 -4.79 -7.40 -0.64
C ILE A 226 -6.12 -6.66 -0.66
N THR A 227 -7.15 -7.27 -0.10
CA THR A 227 -8.47 -6.63 0.07
C THR A 227 -8.60 -6.10 1.49
N ILE A 228 -9.02 -4.85 1.64
CA ILE A 228 -9.28 -4.25 2.95
C ILE A 228 -10.40 -5.00 3.67
N GLY A 229 -10.19 -5.39 4.92
CA GLY A 229 -11.11 -6.20 5.71
C GLY A 229 -10.97 -7.70 5.50
N SER A 230 -10.00 -8.15 4.69
CA SER A 230 -9.75 -9.59 4.47
C SER A 230 -9.06 -10.28 5.65
N GLY A 231 -8.41 -9.52 6.54
CA GLY A 231 -7.58 -10.08 7.61
C GLY A 231 -6.09 -10.20 7.25
N ASN A 232 -5.71 -9.91 6.01
CA ASN A 232 -4.36 -10.10 5.47
C ASN A 232 -3.78 -8.81 4.88
N GLU A 233 -4.01 -7.67 5.53
CA GLU A 233 -3.61 -6.34 5.06
C GLU A 233 -2.10 -6.04 5.18
N PHE A 234 -1.26 -7.07 5.12
CA PHE A 234 0.19 -6.97 5.29
C PHE A 234 0.91 -6.96 3.95
N LEU A 235 1.73 -5.94 3.70
CA LEU A 235 2.56 -5.80 2.51
C LEU A 235 3.87 -6.57 2.70
N LEU A 236 3.84 -7.87 2.42
CA LEU A 236 4.93 -8.81 2.68
C LEU A 236 5.45 -9.43 1.39
N TYR A 237 6.75 -9.73 1.35
CA TYR A 237 7.38 -10.39 0.22
C TYR A 237 8.48 -11.34 0.68
N ASP A 238 8.39 -12.58 0.20
CA ASP A 238 9.35 -13.66 0.34
C ASP A 238 10.10 -13.74 -1.00
N SER A 239 11.39 -13.42 -0.99
CA SER A 239 12.15 -13.22 -2.23
C SER A 239 12.80 -14.49 -2.77
N ASP A 240 12.86 -15.55 -1.96
CA ASP A 240 13.45 -16.83 -2.35
C ASP A 240 12.53 -18.05 -2.14
N ASP A 241 11.25 -17.79 -1.85
CA ASP A 241 10.17 -18.76 -1.68
C ASP A 241 10.46 -19.80 -0.57
N ASP A 242 11.20 -19.43 0.47
CA ASP A 242 11.54 -20.32 1.59
C ASP A 242 10.45 -20.37 2.69
N GLY A 243 9.43 -19.53 2.57
CA GLY A 243 8.32 -19.36 3.50
C GLY A 243 8.56 -18.27 4.56
N ILE A 244 9.66 -17.52 4.48
CA ILE A 244 10.01 -16.42 5.36
C ILE A 244 10.00 -15.12 4.56
N ASN A 245 9.23 -14.14 5.02
CA ASN A 245 9.23 -12.83 4.36
C ASN A 245 10.54 -12.07 4.61
N ASP A 246 11.22 -11.70 3.53
CA ASP A 246 12.45 -10.91 3.53
C ASP A 246 12.19 -9.40 3.59
N TYR A 247 11.00 -9.00 3.15
CA TYR A 247 10.68 -7.60 2.91
C TYR A 247 9.26 -7.27 3.36
N SER A 248 9.13 -6.10 3.99
CA SER A 248 7.85 -5.56 4.45
C SER A 248 7.77 -4.09 4.06
N ALA A 249 6.61 -3.68 3.57
CA ALA A 249 6.19 -2.29 3.41
C ALA A 249 5.10 -1.88 4.42
N GLY A 250 4.92 -2.68 5.48
CA GLY A 250 4.00 -2.41 6.57
C GLY A 250 2.61 -2.99 6.36
N THR A 251 1.60 -2.32 6.93
CA THR A 251 0.20 -2.75 6.93
C THR A 251 -0.67 -1.66 6.32
N VAL A 252 -1.57 -2.02 5.41
CA VAL A 252 -2.56 -1.08 4.84
C VAL A 252 -3.87 -1.11 5.64
N GLY A 253 -4.69 -0.09 5.46
CA GLY A 253 -5.99 0.03 6.11
C GLY A 253 -6.01 1.00 7.29
N ALA A 254 -4.98 1.82 7.48
CA ALA A 254 -4.98 2.82 8.54
C ALA A 254 -5.89 3.99 8.18
N ARG A 255 -6.62 4.52 9.17
CA ARG A 255 -7.28 5.82 9.00
C ARG A 255 -6.25 6.92 9.11
N VAL A 256 -6.23 7.82 8.12
CA VAL A 256 -5.18 8.83 8.00
C VAL A 256 -5.73 10.22 8.25
N VAL A 257 -5.03 11.03 9.04
CA VAL A 257 -5.35 12.45 9.18
C VAL A 257 -4.76 13.21 7.98
N ASP A 258 -5.62 13.85 7.19
CA ASP A 258 -5.21 14.73 6.09
C ASP A 258 -4.65 16.06 6.61
N ILE A 259 -3.47 16.01 7.22
CA ILE A 259 -2.90 17.15 7.95
C ILE A 259 -2.60 18.36 7.06
N TYR A 260 -2.38 18.13 5.76
CA TYR A 260 -2.07 19.19 4.78
C TYR A 260 -3.26 19.56 3.88
N GLY A 261 -4.41 18.92 4.05
CA GLY A 261 -5.61 19.19 3.24
C GLY A 261 -5.47 18.79 1.78
N VAL A 262 -4.66 17.76 1.47
CA VAL A 262 -4.39 17.27 0.10
C VAL A 262 -5.64 16.65 -0.51
N ILE A 263 -6.50 16.07 0.31
CA ILE A 263 -7.71 15.35 -0.14
C ILE A 263 -8.95 16.21 0.04
N SER A 264 -9.06 16.93 1.15
CA SER A 264 -10.35 17.48 1.61
C SER A 264 -10.55 18.98 1.38
N ASP A 265 -9.60 19.67 0.74
CA ASP A 265 -9.70 21.03 0.16
C ASP A 265 -10.20 22.17 1.10
N LYS A 266 -10.42 21.91 2.39
CA LYS A 266 -10.93 22.88 3.38
C LYS A 266 -9.94 23.02 4.51
N ALA A 267 -9.50 24.25 4.77
CA ALA A 267 -8.43 24.54 5.69
C ALA A 267 -8.84 25.50 6.81
N GLU A 268 -8.55 25.12 8.06
CA GLU A 268 -8.24 26.05 9.14
C GLU A 268 -6.83 25.72 9.61
N ILE A 269 -5.90 26.67 9.48
CA ILE A 269 -4.47 26.45 9.73
C ILE A 269 -4.20 26.46 11.24
N ASP A 270 -3.54 25.41 11.74
CA ASP A 270 -2.84 25.44 13.03
C ASP A 270 -1.39 25.89 12.82
N ASP A 271 -1.11 27.14 13.17
CA ASP A 271 0.18 27.80 12.98
C ASP A 271 1.34 27.14 13.76
N LYS A 272 1.06 26.23 14.70
CA LYS A 272 2.06 25.63 15.57
C LYS A 272 2.61 24.32 15.03
N ILE A 273 1.77 23.52 14.40
CA ILE A 273 2.16 22.25 13.73
C ILE A 273 2.27 22.39 12.21
N GLY A 274 1.85 23.53 11.65
CA GLY A 274 1.82 23.76 10.20
C GLY A 274 0.75 22.91 9.49
N ALA A 275 -0.19 22.34 10.25
CA ALA A 275 -1.29 21.56 9.71
C ALA A 275 -2.38 22.50 9.20
N VAL A 276 -2.84 22.22 7.99
CA VAL A 276 -3.85 22.99 7.27
C VAL A 276 -5.25 22.42 7.57
N ASN A 277 -5.34 21.15 7.95
CA ASN A 277 -6.58 20.42 8.13
C ASN A 277 -6.42 19.26 9.14
N GLY A 278 -7.51 18.82 9.78
CA GLY A 278 -7.55 17.67 10.70
C GLY A 278 -8.56 16.61 10.27
N THR A 279 -8.90 16.58 8.97
CA THR A 279 -9.90 15.65 8.44
C THR A 279 -9.38 14.23 8.53
N LEU A 280 -10.03 13.42 9.37
CA LEU A 280 -9.73 12.00 9.49
C LEU A 280 -10.37 11.23 8.34
N LEU A 281 -9.55 10.79 7.40
CA LEU A 281 -9.94 10.01 6.24
C LEU A 281 -10.34 8.58 6.65
N PRO A 282 -11.20 7.91 5.87
CA PRO A 282 -11.33 6.45 5.93
C PRO A 282 -10.02 5.78 5.51
N ALA A 283 -9.91 4.49 5.81
CA ALA A 283 -8.80 3.65 5.41
C ALA A 283 -8.56 3.62 3.89
N MET A 284 -9.65 3.68 3.12
CA MET A 284 -9.62 3.70 1.67
C MET A 284 -10.78 4.54 1.15
N ASP A 285 -10.51 5.34 0.11
CA ASP A 285 -11.57 6.02 -0.63
C ASP A 285 -12.35 5.02 -1.47
N LYS A 286 -13.68 5.05 -1.40
CA LYS A 286 -14.53 4.14 -2.18
C LYS A 286 -14.34 4.34 -3.69
N ASN A 287 -13.99 5.56 -4.12
CA ASN A 287 -13.70 5.83 -5.53
C ASN A 287 -12.23 5.56 -5.91
N GLY A 288 -11.43 4.99 -5.00
CA GLY A 288 -10.06 4.56 -5.27
C GLY A 288 -9.03 5.69 -5.39
N ASN A 289 -9.31 6.92 -4.96
CA ASN A 289 -8.38 8.05 -5.14
C ASN A 289 -7.23 8.11 -4.13
N TYR A 290 -7.39 7.44 -2.98
CA TYR A 290 -6.35 7.31 -1.97
C TYR A 290 -6.63 6.10 -1.06
N PHE A 291 -5.62 5.69 -0.32
CA PHE A 291 -5.72 4.81 0.85
C PHE A 291 -4.64 5.16 1.88
N GLY A 292 -4.74 4.57 3.07
CA GLY A 292 -3.73 4.60 4.13
C GLY A 292 -3.36 3.24 4.65
#